data_AF-A0A167FZZ3-F1
#
_entry.id   AF-A0A167FZZ3-F1
#
_cell.length_a   1.000
_cell.length_b   1.000
_cell.length_c   1.000
_cell.angle_alpha   90.00
_cell.angle_beta   90.00
_cell.angle_gamma   90.00
#
_symmetry.space_group_name_H-M   'P 1'
#
loop_
_entity.id
_entity.type
_entity.pdbx_description
1 polymer ?
#
loop_
_entity_poly.entity_id
_entity_poly.type
_entity_poly.pdbx_seq_one_letter_code
_entity_poly.pdbx_strand_id
1 'polypeptide(L)' 'MSSVNWNDVSWVTVRSRRNNLLIESDVWVLRTLEKSNPIPVELSDYRQALRKLPETATNPTEVVWPKYEFTE' A
#
# COMPACT_ATOMS: atom_id res chain seq x y z
N MET A 1 24.23 24.07 12.35
CA MET A 1 22.91 23.67 11.85
C MET A 1 23.13 22.42 11.01
N SER A 2 22.76 21.26 11.54
CA SER A 2 22.93 19.99 10.83
C SER A 2 21.96 19.95 9.65
N SER A 3 22.48 19.72 8.45
CA SER A 3 21.72 19.49 7.24
C SER A 3 20.82 18.27 7.44
N VAL A 4 19.52 18.49 7.64
CA VAL A 4 18.51 17.43 7.66
C VAL A 4 18.53 16.77 6.29
N ASN A 5 18.95 15.52 6.24
CA ASN A 5 18.91 14.71 5.04
C ASN A 5 17.49 14.15 4.92
N TRP A 6 16.66 14.77 4.09
CA TRP A 6 15.26 14.39 3.88
C TRP A 6 15.08 13.03 3.17
N ASN A 7 16.19 12.36 2.85
CA ASN A 7 16.23 11.09 2.12
C ASN A 7 16.24 9.84 3.01
N ASP A 8 16.15 9.99 4.33
CA ASP A 8 16.09 8.83 5.22
C ASP A 8 14.67 8.24 5.23
N VAL A 9 14.37 7.38 4.26
CA VAL A 9 13.16 6.56 4.29
C VAL A 9 13.19 5.71 5.55
N SER A 10 12.34 6.03 6.51
CA SER A 10 12.21 5.28 7.76
C SER A 10 11.07 4.27 7.69
N TRP A 11 11.03 3.32 8.63
CA TRP A 11 9.86 2.46 8.79
C TRP A 11 8.57 3.23 9.12
N VAL A 12 8.67 4.46 9.65
CA VAL A 12 7.51 5.35 9.81
C VAL A 12 6.99 5.77 8.44
N THR A 13 7.87 6.19 7.53
CA THR A 13 7.52 6.55 6.14
C THR A 13 6.89 5.38 5.39
N VAL A 14 7.47 4.18 5.50
CA VAL A 14 6.92 2.96 4.88
C VAL A 14 5.51 2.65 5.40
N ARG A 15 5.31 2.63 6.72
CA ARG A 15 3.99 2.34 7.29
C ARG A 15 2.95 3.39 6.90
N SER A 16 3.34 4.67 6.85
CA SER A 16 2.48 5.76 6.40
C SER A 16 2.04 5.54 4.94
N ARG A 17 2.99 5.30 4.03
CA ARG A 17 2.68 5.02 2.62
C ARG A 17 1.80 3.78 2.44
N ARG A 18 2.09 2.69 3.15
CA ARG A 18 1.26 1.47 3.15
C ARG A 18 -0.18 1.78 3.55
N ASN A 19 -0.38 2.54 4.62
CA ASN A 19 -1.71 2.91 5.10
C ASN A 19 -2.45 3.77 4.06
N ASN A 20 -1.76 4.73 3.41
CA ASN A 20 -2.36 5.54 2.35
C ASN A 20 -2.81 4.68 1.16
N LEU A 21 -1.98 3.74 0.70
CA LEU A 21 -2.34 2.82 -0.40
C LEU A 21 -3.52 1.89 -0.04
N LEU A 22 -3.65 1.51 1.23
CA LEU A 22 -4.84 0.78 1.73
C LEU A 22 -6.09 1.67 1.71
N ILE A 23 -6.00 2.92 2.18
CA ILE A 23 -7.11 3.88 2.15
C ILE A 23 -7.53 4.19 0.71
N GLU A 24 -6.58 4.45 -0.18
CA GLU A 24 -6.83 4.71 -1.60
C GLU A 24 -7.54 3.53 -2.28
N SER A 25 -7.23 2.29 -1.88
CA SER A 25 -7.90 1.12 -2.42
C SER A 25 -9.26 0.81 -1.78
N ASP A 26 -9.62 1.45 -0.67
CA ASP A 26 -10.94 1.25 -0.02
C ASP A 26 -12.09 1.69 -0.92
N VAL A 27 -11.94 2.76 -1.70
CA VAL A 27 -13.00 3.24 -2.62
C VAL A 27 -13.38 2.18 -3.65
N TRP A 28 -12.43 1.37 -4.10
CA TRP A 28 -12.67 0.30 -5.08
C TRP A 28 -13.35 -0.91 -4.45
N VAL A 29 -12.97 -1.25 -3.21
CA VAL A 29 -13.66 -2.27 -2.42
C VAL A 29 -15.11 -1.85 -2.21
N LEU A 30 -15.36 -0.62 -1.75
CA LEU A 30 -16.70 -0.09 -1.51
C LEU A 30 -17.55 -0.09 -2.79
N ARG A 31 -17.05 0.48 -3.89
CA ARG A 31 -17.75 0.49 -5.19
C ARG A 31 -18.11 -0.92 -5.68
N THR A 32 -17.25 -1.90 -5.44
CA THR A 32 -17.51 -3.28 -5.83
C THR A 32 -18.63 -3.89 -5.00
N LEU A 33 -18.59 -3.70 -3.67
CA LEU A 33 -19.61 -4.20 -2.75
C LEU A 33 -20.95 -3.50 -2.95
N GLU A 34 -20.97 -2.20 -3.26
CA GLU A 34 -22.18 -1.45 -3.60
C GLU A 34 -22.90 -2.05 -4.81
N LYS A 35 -22.15 -2.57 -5.79
CA LYS A 35 -22.69 -3.29 -6.95
C LYS A 35 -23.05 -4.75 -6.64
N SER A 36 -22.96 -5.19 -5.39
CA SER A 36 -23.11 -6.59 -4.96
C SER A 36 -22.18 -7.57 -5.70
N ASN A 37 -21.07 -7.06 -6.23
CA ASN A 37 -20.08 -7.88 -6.91
C ASN A 37 -19.09 -8.47 -5.89
N PRO A 38 -18.51 -9.64 -6.17
CA PRO A 38 -17.36 -10.11 -5.41
C PRO A 38 -16.15 -9.18 -5.63
N ILE A 39 -15.33 -9.00 -4.58
CA ILE A 39 -14.07 -8.26 -4.69
C ILE A 39 -13.15 -8.96 -5.69
N PRO A 40 -12.59 -8.26 -6.70
CA PRO A 40 -11.61 -8.83 -7.61
C PRO A 40 -10.45 -9.46 -6.84
N VAL A 41 -9.99 -10.63 -7.30
CA VAL A 41 -8.88 -11.35 -6.66
C VAL A 41 -7.63 -10.48 -6.66
N GLU A 42 -7.39 -9.77 -7.76
CA GLU A 42 -6.26 -8.87 -7.94
C GLU A 42 -6.25 -7.74 -6.90
N LEU A 43 -7.44 -7.18 -6.58
CA LEU A 43 -7.58 -6.13 -5.57
C LEU A 43 -7.36 -6.68 -4.17
N SER A 44 -7.88 -7.87 -3.90
CA SER A 44 -7.65 -8.59 -2.64
C SER A 44 -6.17 -8.89 -2.43
N ASP A 45 -5.50 -9.43 -3.45
CA ASP A 45 -4.09 -9.80 -3.42
C ASP A 45 -3.18 -8.58 -3.28
N TYR A 46 -3.47 -7.50 -4.00
CA TYR A 46 -2.79 -6.21 -3.84
C TYR A 46 -2.85 -5.71 -2.39
N ARG A 47 -4.06 -5.68 -1.80
CA ARG A 47 -4.24 -5.23 -0.41
C ARG A 47 -3.57 -6.16 0.57
N GLN A 48 -3.55 -7.47 0.31
CA GLN A 48 -2.84 -8.42 1.16
C GLN A 48 -1.32 -8.28 1.06
N ALA A 49 -0.78 -8.03 -0.13
CA ALA A 49 0.63 -7.73 -0.33
C ALA A 49 1.05 -6.45 0.42
N LEU A 50 0.21 -5.40 0.42
CA LEU A 50 0.44 -4.21 1.23
C LEU A 50 0.51 -4.53 2.73
N ARG A 51 -0.43 -5.34 3.25
CA ARG A 51 -0.46 -5.70 4.68
C ARG A 51 0.77 -6.49 5.13
N LYS A 52 1.37 -7.27 4.23
CA LYS A 52 2.63 -7.99 4.51
C LYS A 52 3.83 -7.06 4.67
N LEU A 53 3.75 -5.79 4.26
CA LEU A 53 4.77 -4.80 4.56
C LEU A 53 4.66 -4.37 6.04
N PRO A 54 5.75 -4.35 6.84
CA PRO A 54 7.17 -4.37 6.45
C PRO A 54 7.88 -5.74 6.52
N GLU A 55 7.17 -6.84 6.83
CA GLU A 55 7.78 -8.15 7.12
C GLU A 55 8.59 -8.73 5.96
N THR A 56 8.43 -8.19 4.75
CA THR A 56 9.12 -8.65 3.52
C THR A 56 10.43 -7.93 3.23
N ALA A 57 10.88 -6.97 4.05
CA ALA A 57 12.13 -6.24 3.81
C ALA A 57 12.93 -6.01 5.10
N THR A 58 14.26 -6.05 4.99
CA THR A 58 15.17 -5.82 6.12
C THR A 58 15.51 -4.33 6.28
N ASN A 59 15.44 -3.55 5.19
CA ASN A 59 15.65 -2.10 5.17
C ASN A 59 14.41 -1.38 4.61
N PRO A 60 13.98 -0.24 5.19
CA PRO A 60 12.89 0.57 4.65
C PRO A 60 13.11 1.09 3.21
N THR A 61 14.36 1.23 2.74
CA THR A 61 14.67 1.64 1.36
C THR A 61 14.53 0.49 0.35
N GLU A 62 14.49 -0.76 0.81
CA GLU A 62 14.41 -1.96 -0.01
C GLU A 62 12.97 -2.49 -0.17
N VAL A 63 11.98 -1.78 0.39
CA VAL A 63 10.58 -2.16 0.30
C VAL A 63 10.11 -2.14 -1.16
N VAL A 64 9.75 -3.31 -1.67
CA VAL A 64 9.10 -3.46 -2.98
C VAL A 64 7.59 -3.27 -2.80
N TRP A 65 7.05 -2.27 -3.50
CA TRP A 65 5.63 -1.93 -3.43
C TRP A 65 4.84 -2.75 -4.46
N PRO A 66 3.74 -3.42 -4.06
CA PRO A 66 2.85 -4.05 -5.02
C PRO A 66 2.22 -2.98 -5.92
N LYS A 67 1.86 -3.37 -7.14
CA LYS A 67 1.18 -2.50 -8.11
C LYS A 67 -0.21 -3.05 -8.37
N TYR A 68 -1.17 -2.14 -8.52
CA TYR A 68 -2.52 -2.46 -8.95
C TYR A 68 -2.98 -1.39 -9.93
N GLU A 69 -3.48 -1.82 -11.08
CA GLU A 69 -4.05 -0.91 -12.08
C GLU A 69 -5.52 -0.73 -11.77
N PHE A 70 -5.89 0.47 -11.35
CA PHE A 70 -7.27 0.84 -11.12
C PHE A 70 -7.93 1.13 -12.49
N THR A 71 -8.67 0.15 -13.02
CA THR A 71 -9.49 0.33 -14.22
C THR A 71 -10.91 0.74 -13.82
N GLU A 72 -11.42 1.82 -14.41
CA GLU A 72 -12.79 2.32 -14.21
C GLU A 72 -13.87 1.44 -14.84
#